data_AF-A0A5N3UZK1-F1
#
_entry.id   AF-A0A5N3UZK1-F1
#
_cell.length_a   1.000
_cell.length_b   1.000
_cell.length_c   1.000
_cell.angle_alpha   90.00
_cell.angle_beta   90.00
_cell.angle_gamma   90.00
#
_symmetry.space_group_name_H-M   'P 1'
#
loop_
_entity.id
_entity.type
_entity.pdbx_description
1 polymer ?
#
loop_
_entity_poly.entity_id
_entity_poly.type
_entity_poly.pdbx_seq_one_letter_code
_entity_poly.pdbx_strand_id
1 'polypeptide(L)'
;MGFLRQEYCSEFSRGSSQPRETLETLIRQAENYTSILFCNTYRNMALEAAASTQELFTDVGLYLFGADVNPEEFVNRFFDSLFPLVYNHLINPGVTDSSLEYSECIRTARRDISPFGNIPKRVLGQMGRSLLPSRTFLQALNLGIEVINTTDHLHFSKECGRALLRMQYCPHCQGLAVTKPCMGYCLNVVRGCLAHVAELNPHWHVYIRSLEELSDAMRGTYDIEHVLLNFHLLVNDAVMQAHLNGQKLSEQVSIHSKFPAFLESWHCMGQYGTFMQIRNGTLFRWMVLDASYFCWMNFNWKKIIDFLSKNTEVGCHFLLQEIFPTQGLKPGLPHFRQTLYRLSH
;
A
#
# COMPACT_ATOMS: atom_id res chain seq x y z
N MET A 1 -24.50 40.85 5.90
CA MET A 1 -23.72 39.79 6.57
C MET A 1 -24.10 38.40 6.10
N GLY A 2 -25.38 38.02 6.06
CA GLY A 2 -25.79 36.70 5.52
C GLY A 2 -25.39 36.46 4.06
N PHE A 3 -25.53 37.46 3.19
CA PHE A 3 -25.19 37.33 1.76
C PHE A 3 -23.68 37.11 1.50
N LEU A 4 -22.81 37.95 2.08
CA LEU A 4 -21.35 37.78 2.00
C LEU A 4 -20.88 36.47 2.63
N ARG A 5 -21.53 36.00 3.70
CA ARG A 5 -21.17 34.72 4.34
C ARG A 5 -21.51 33.53 3.44
N GLN A 6 -22.69 33.51 2.81
CA GLN A 6 -23.07 32.47 1.85
C GLN A 6 -22.15 32.42 0.63
N GLU A 7 -21.74 33.60 0.13
CA GLU A 7 -20.84 33.70 -1.03
C GLU A 7 -19.47 33.08 -0.72
N TYR A 8 -18.87 33.39 0.44
CA TYR A 8 -17.62 32.77 0.90
C TYR A 8 -17.73 31.25 1.12
N CYS A 9 -18.83 30.77 1.72
CA CYS A 9 -19.05 29.33 1.89
C CYS A 9 -19.14 28.61 0.54
N SER A 10 -19.81 29.23 -0.44
CA SER A 10 -19.96 28.69 -1.79
C SER A 10 -18.63 28.66 -2.55
N GLU A 11 -17.80 29.70 -2.39
CA GLU A 11 -16.47 29.76 -3.03
C GLU A 11 -15.51 28.72 -2.46
N PHE A 12 -15.45 28.55 -1.13
CA PHE A 12 -14.60 27.54 -0.51
C PHE A 12 -15.05 26.13 -0.87
N SER A 13 -16.35 25.86 -0.88
CA SER A 13 -16.90 24.55 -1.26
C SER A 13 -16.58 24.22 -2.72
N ARG A 14 -16.71 25.19 -3.63
CA ARG A 14 -16.35 25.03 -5.05
C ARG A 14 -14.84 24.86 -5.25
N GLY A 15 -14.02 25.59 -4.50
CA GLY A 15 -12.56 25.43 -4.51
C GLY A 15 -12.11 24.07 -3.98
N SER A 16 -12.89 23.48 -3.06
CA SER A 16 -12.58 22.18 -2.45
C SER A 16 -12.98 20.99 -3.30
N SER A 17 -13.92 21.12 -4.25
CA SER A 17 -14.31 20.02 -5.15
C SER A 17 -13.34 19.82 -6.32
N GLN A 18 -12.66 20.89 -6.76
CA GLN A 18 -11.77 20.85 -7.92
C GLN A 18 -10.56 19.89 -7.76
N PRO A 19 -9.86 19.82 -6.61
CA PRO A 19 -8.79 18.85 -6.41
C PRO A 19 -9.25 17.39 -6.51
N ARG A 20 -10.47 17.10 -6.05
CA ARG A 20 -11.06 15.75 -6.12
C ARG A 20 -11.28 15.32 -7.56
N GLU A 21 -11.97 16.13 -8.36
CA GLU A 21 -12.25 15.83 -9.78
C GLU A 21 -10.96 15.67 -10.60
N THR A 22 -9.95 16.48 -10.28
CA THR A 22 -8.62 16.39 -10.90
C THR A 22 -7.96 15.05 -10.61
N LEU A 23 -7.98 14.60 -9.34
CA LEU A 23 -7.42 13.32 -8.94
C LEU A 23 -8.17 12.12 -9.53
N GLU A 24 -9.51 12.17 -9.59
CA GLU A 24 -10.31 11.13 -10.26
C GLU A 24 -9.92 10.99 -11.74
N THR A 25 -9.69 12.12 -12.42
CA THR A 25 -9.25 12.13 -13.81
C THR A 25 -7.84 11.56 -13.98
N LEU A 26 -6.91 11.93 -13.10
CA LEU A 26 -5.52 11.44 -13.11
C LEU A 26 -5.44 9.93 -12.91
N ILE A 27 -6.22 9.37 -11.97
CA ILE A 27 -6.28 7.92 -11.72
C ILE A 27 -6.72 7.19 -12.99
N ARG A 28 -7.80 7.66 -13.62
CA ARG A 28 -8.31 7.08 -14.87
C ARG A 28 -7.29 7.14 -16.01
N GLN A 29 -6.52 8.23 -16.10
CA GLN A 29 -5.47 8.36 -17.11
C GLN A 29 -4.32 7.38 -16.86
N ALA A 30 -3.89 7.24 -15.61
CA ALA A 30 -2.84 6.29 -15.23
C ALA A 30 -3.25 4.83 -15.48
N GLU A 31 -4.50 4.47 -15.19
CA GLU A 31 -5.09 3.17 -15.54
C GLU A 31 -5.07 2.93 -17.05
N ASN A 32 -5.49 3.92 -17.83
CA ASN A 32 -5.51 3.84 -19.28
C ASN A 32 -4.10 3.67 -19.86
N TYR A 33 -3.11 4.45 -19.41
CA TYR A 33 -1.72 4.30 -19.87
C TYR A 33 -1.13 2.93 -19.53
N THR A 34 -1.44 2.41 -18.35
CA THR A 34 -1.00 1.07 -17.93
C THR A 34 -1.69 -0.01 -18.78
N SER A 35 -2.98 0.14 -19.07
CA SER A 35 -3.72 -0.77 -19.95
C SER A 35 -3.19 -0.74 -21.39
N ILE A 36 -2.89 0.46 -21.90
CA ILE A 36 -2.30 0.67 -23.24
C ILE A 36 -0.93 -0.01 -23.34
N LEU A 37 -0.09 0.06 -22.29
CA LEU A 37 1.18 -0.66 -22.25
C LEU A 37 0.97 -2.16 -22.49
N PHE A 38 0.05 -2.79 -21.76
CA PHE A 38 -0.24 -4.21 -21.94
C PHE A 38 -0.81 -4.51 -23.33
N CYS A 39 -1.77 -3.72 -23.81
CA CYS A 39 -2.39 -3.90 -25.13
C CYS A 39 -1.41 -3.71 -26.30
N ASN A 40 -0.41 -2.83 -26.17
CA ASN A 40 0.53 -2.55 -27.25
C ASN A 40 1.79 -3.41 -27.18
N THR A 41 2.40 -3.53 -26.00
CA THR A 41 3.71 -4.16 -25.80
C THR A 41 3.59 -5.63 -25.41
N TYR A 42 2.62 -5.97 -24.55
CA TYR A 42 2.50 -7.30 -23.93
C TYR A 42 1.14 -7.97 -24.24
N ARG A 43 0.79 -8.01 -25.53
CA ARG A 43 -0.53 -8.42 -26.04
C ARG A 43 -1.02 -9.77 -25.54
N ASN A 44 -0.11 -10.73 -25.38
CA ASN A 44 -0.40 -12.10 -24.94
C ASN A 44 -0.89 -12.19 -23.49
N MET A 45 -0.59 -11.19 -22.65
CA MET A 45 -1.03 -11.14 -21.25
C MET A 45 -1.97 -9.98 -20.94
N ALA A 46 -2.41 -9.22 -21.96
CA ALA A 46 -3.22 -8.02 -21.76
C ALA A 46 -4.60 -8.28 -21.13
N LEU A 47 -5.29 -9.33 -21.56
CA LEU A 47 -6.60 -9.70 -21.01
C LEU A 47 -6.51 -10.13 -19.55
N GLU A 48 -5.47 -10.89 -19.19
CA GLU A 48 -5.26 -11.40 -17.84
C GLU A 48 -4.79 -10.28 -16.89
N ALA A 49 -3.97 -9.33 -17.38
CA ALA A 49 -3.48 -8.20 -16.61
C ALA A 49 -4.54 -7.12 -16.36
N ALA A 50 -5.61 -7.07 -17.17
CA ALA A 50 -6.63 -6.01 -17.11
C ALA A 50 -7.30 -5.92 -15.73
N ALA A 51 -7.71 -7.04 -15.15
CA ALA A 51 -8.36 -7.08 -13.84
C ALA A 51 -7.44 -6.53 -12.74
N SER A 52 -6.18 -6.97 -12.70
CA SER A 52 -5.21 -6.50 -11.71
C SER A 52 -4.86 -5.02 -11.86
N THR A 53 -4.85 -4.50 -13.09
CA THR A 53 -4.61 -3.08 -13.37
C THR A 53 -5.77 -2.23 -12.87
N GLN A 54 -7.01 -2.63 -13.21
CA GLN A 54 -8.21 -1.94 -12.74
C GLN A 54 -8.33 -1.96 -11.21
N GLU A 55 -8.07 -3.11 -10.58
CA GLU A 55 -8.10 -3.27 -9.13
C GLU A 55 -7.10 -2.31 -8.45
N LEU A 56 -5.86 -2.23 -8.94
CA LEU A 56 -4.84 -1.34 -8.40
C LEU A 56 -5.31 0.13 -8.40
N PHE A 57 -5.81 0.63 -9.54
CA PHE A 57 -6.23 2.03 -9.64
C PHE A 57 -7.52 2.32 -8.89
N THR A 58 -8.39 1.32 -8.75
CA THR A 58 -9.56 1.39 -7.85
C THR A 58 -9.10 1.55 -6.40
N ASP A 59 -8.15 0.73 -5.93
CA ASP A 59 -7.59 0.80 -4.59
C ASP A 59 -6.86 2.13 -4.33
N VAL A 60 -6.15 2.69 -5.33
CA VAL A 60 -5.56 4.03 -5.25
C VAL A 60 -6.63 5.11 -5.05
N GLY A 61 -7.75 5.03 -5.78
CA GLY A 61 -8.88 5.94 -5.60
C GLY A 61 -9.50 5.81 -4.21
N LEU A 62 -9.79 4.57 -3.78
CA LEU A 62 -10.31 4.30 -2.44
C LEU A 62 -9.39 4.88 -1.35
N TYR A 63 -8.07 4.70 -1.47
CA TYR A 63 -7.10 5.26 -0.55
C TYR A 63 -7.17 6.78 -0.46
N LEU A 64 -7.14 7.46 -1.61
CA LEU A 64 -7.14 8.93 -1.69
C LEU A 64 -8.43 9.53 -1.15
N PHE A 65 -9.57 8.87 -1.37
CA PHE A 65 -10.88 9.35 -0.96
C PHE A 65 -11.33 8.85 0.42
N GLY A 66 -10.39 8.29 1.21
CA GLY A 66 -10.57 8.10 2.66
C GLY A 66 -10.87 6.69 3.12
N ALA A 67 -10.89 5.69 2.22
CA ALA A 67 -11.00 4.29 2.63
C ALA A 67 -9.74 3.82 3.38
N ASP A 68 -9.92 2.87 4.30
CA ASP A 68 -8.83 2.26 5.05
C ASP A 68 -8.23 1.07 4.27
N VAL A 69 -7.51 1.39 3.21
CA VAL A 69 -6.76 0.43 2.37
C VAL A 69 -5.27 0.71 2.49
N ASN A 70 -4.44 -0.33 2.44
CA ASN A 70 -3.00 -0.19 2.62
C ASN A 70 -2.25 -0.09 1.27
N PRO A 71 -1.50 0.99 0.99
CA PRO A 71 -0.66 1.12 -0.21
C PRO A 71 0.33 0.00 -0.43
N GLU A 72 0.88 -0.56 0.65
CA GLU A 72 1.76 -1.71 0.54
C GLU A 72 1.03 -2.95 0.06
N GLU A 73 -0.21 -3.16 0.50
CA GLU A 73 -0.99 -4.35 0.16
C GLU A 73 -1.40 -4.33 -1.32
N PHE A 74 -2.01 -3.24 -1.81
CA PHE A 74 -2.49 -3.20 -3.19
C PHE A 74 -1.35 -3.16 -4.21
N VAL A 75 -0.22 -2.54 -3.89
CA VAL A 75 0.98 -2.57 -4.75
C VAL A 75 1.55 -3.98 -4.81
N ASN A 76 1.68 -4.65 -3.66
CA ASN A 76 2.16 -6.03 -3.63
C ASN A 76 1.20 -6.99 -4.34
N ARG A 77 -0.12 -6.81 -4.17
CA ARG A 77 -1.15 -7.61 -4.85
C ARG A 77 -1.07 -7.46 -6.37
N PHE A 78 -0.85 -6.26 -6.88
CA PHE A 78 -0.61 -6.03 -8.31
C PHE A 78 0.62 -6.81 -8.82
N PHE A 79 1.77 -6.71 -8.13
CA PHE A 79 2.98 -7.44 -8.53
C PHE A 79 2.89 -8.95 -8.31
N ASP A 80 2.11 -9.40 -7.32
CA ASP A 80 1.77 -10.80 -7.10
C ASP A 80 0.99 -11.36 -8.29
N SER A 81 0.00 -10.60 -8.79
CA SER A 81 -0.78 -10.99 -9.98
C SER A 81 0.03 -10.88 -11.28
N LEU A 82 0.96 -9.94 -11.38
CA LEU A 82 1.77 -9.72 -12.60
C LEU A 82 2.81 -10.83 -12.82
N PHE A 83 3.42 -11.37 -11.77
CA PHE A 83 4.55 -12.29 -11.93
C PHE A 83 4.21 -13.60 -12.65
N PRO A 84 3.11 -14.31 -12.31
CA PRO A 84 2.69 -15.50 -13.06
C PRO A 84 2.51 -15.21 -14.56
N LEU A 85 1.95 -14.06 -14.91
CA LEU A 85 1.75 -13.66 -16.30
C LEU A 85 3.08 -13.50 -17.03
N VAL A 86 4.01 -12.74 -16.45
CA VAL A 86 5.35 -12.53 -17.01
C VAL A 86 6.10 -13.85 -17.13
N TYR A 87 6.01 -14.71 -16.11
CA TYR A 87 6.68 -15.99 -16.12
C TYR A 87 6.16 -16.91 -17.23
N ASN A 88 4.84 -17.10 -17.31
CA ASN A 88 4.22 -18.01 -18.26
C ASN A 88 4.34 -17.50 -19.70
N HIS A 89 4.20 -16.20 -19.94
CA HIS A 89 4.12 -15.67 -21.30
C HIS A 89 5.47 -15.21 -21.88
N LEU A 90 6.44 -14.83 -21.03
CA LEU A 90 7.71 -14.24 -21.48
C LEU A 90 8.95 -15.02 -21.06
N ILE A 91 8.90 -15.82 -20.00
CA ILE A 91 10.07 -16.56 -19.50
C ILE A 91 9.97 -18.04 -19.90
N ASN A 92 8.80 -18.66 -19.74
CA ASN A 92 8.59 -20.08 -19.99
C ASN A 92 7.26 -20.35 -20.73
N PRO A 93 7.14 -19.93 -22.00
CA PRO A 93 5.92 -20.09 -22.81
C PRO A 93 5.59 -21.54 -23.20
N GLY A 94 6.44 -22.51 -22.84
CA GLY A 94 6.29 -23.93 -23.22
C GLY A 94 5.64 -24.83 -22.16
N VAL A 95 5.41 -24.33 -20.94
CA VAL A 95 4.79 -25.14 -19.86
C VAL A 95 3.30 -24.85 -19.81
N THR A 96 2.54 -25.71 -20.48
CA THR A 96 1.06 -25.73 -20.53
C THR A 96 0.42 -26.42 -19.32
N ASP A 97 1.17 -26.75 -18.26
CA ASP A 97 0.58 -27.17 -16.98
C ASP A 97 0.04 -25.94 -16.24
N SER A 98 -1.06 -25.42 -16.79
CA SER A 98 -1.93 -24.37 -16.28
C SER A 98 -2.75 -24.88 -15.08
N SER A 99 -2.15 -25.65 -14.19
CA SER A 99 -2.82 -25.98 -12.93
C SER A 99 -2.86 -24.72 -12.07
N LEU A 100 -4.02 -24.45 -11.47
CA LEU A 100 -4.22 -23.33 -10.55
C LEU A 100 -3.18 -23.37 -9.41
N GLU A 101 -2.82 -24.58 -8.97
CA GLU A 101 -1.82 -24.84 -7.92
C GLU A 101 -0.41 -24.38 -8.33
N TYR A 102 -0.02 -24.58 -9.60
CA TYR A 102 1.27 -24.11 -10.10
C TYR A 102 1.32 -22.58 -10.20
N SER A 103 0.27 -21.94 -10.75
CA SER A 103 0.16 -20.47 -10.78
C SER A 103 0.27 -19.85 -9.39
N GLU A 104 -0.38 -20.47 -8.40
CA GLU A 104 -0.40 -19.98 -7.02
C GLU A 104 0.97 -20.15 -6.36
N CYS A 105 1.70 -21.22 -6.68
CA CYS A 105 3.08 -21.41 -6.28
C CYS A 105 4.01 -20.34 -6.89
N ILE A 106 3.84 -20.01 -8.18
CA ILE A 106 4.61 -18.91 -8.80
C ILE A 106 4.32 -17.59 -8.09
N ARG A 107 3.05 -17.32 -7.80
CA ARG A 107 2.61 -16.12 -7.09
C ARG A 107 3.25 -15.99 -5.71
N THR A 108 3.28 -17.07 -4.91
CA THR A 108 3.91 -17.03 -3.58
C THR A 108 5.44 -16.92 -3.66
N ALA A 109 6.06 -17.58 -4.64
CA ALA A 109 7.51 -17.55 -4.86
C ALA A 109 8.05 -16.15 -5.17
N ARG A 110 7.20 -15.26 -5.73
CA ARG A 110 7.53 -13.88 -6.10
C ARG A 110 8.24 -13.12 -4.97
N ARG A 111 7.81 -13.30 -3.72
CA ARG A 111 8.38 -12.60 -2.55
C ARG A 111 9.84 -12.99 -2.30
N ASP A 112 10.13 -14.27 -2.37
CA ASP A 112 11.46 -14.82 -2.07
C ASP A 112 12.43 -14.61 -3.25
N ILE A 113 11.92 -14.75 -4.47
CA ILE A 113 12.71 -14.68 -5.70
C ILE A 113 12.95 -13.22 -6.12
N SER A 114 12.04 -12.31 -5.79
CA SER A 114 12.10 -10.89 -6.16
C SER A 114 12.39 -10.66 -7.66
N PRO A 115 11.53 -11.17 -8.57
CA PRO A 115 11.77 -11.18 -10.02
C PRO A 115 11.87 -9.77 -10.64
N PHE A 116 11.23 -8.79 -10.01
CA PHE A 116 11.21 -7.39 -10.41
C PHE A 116 12.28 -6.54 -9.71
N GLY A 117 13.17 -7.17 -8.94
CA GLY A 117 14.21 -6.50 -8.15
C GLY A 117 13.67 -5.43 -7.21
N ASN A 118 14.21 -4.20 -7.31
CA ASN A 118 13.85 -3.09 -6.41
C ASN A 118 12.62 -2.30 -6.87
N ILE A 119 12.04 -2.61 -8.04
CA ILE A 119 10.98 -1.80 -8.63
C ILE A 119 9.70 -1.76 -7.78
N PRO A 120 9.19 -2.88 -7.23
CA PRO A 120 8.03 -2.84 -6.33
C PRO A 120 8.26 -1.94 -5.10
N LYS A 121 9.48 -1.96 -4.54
CA LYS A 121 9.85 -1.07 -3.42
C LYS A 121 9.93 0.39 -3.84
N ARG A 122 10.42 0.68 -5.05
CA ARG A 122 10.45 2.03 -5.63
C ARG A 122 9.04 2.57 -5.85
N VAL A 123 8.15 1.76 -6.44
CA VAL A 123 6.73 2.10 -6.61
C VAL A 123 6.10 2.43 -5.27
N LEU A 124 6.26 1.54 -4.27
CA LEU A 124 5.71 1.75 -2.94
C LEU A 124 6.23 3.05 -2.31
N GLY A 125 7.54 3.32 -2.42
CA GLY A 125 8.13 4.55 -1.90
C GLY A 125 7.64 5.81 -2.61
N GLN A 126 7.46 5.77 -3.93
CA GLN A 126 6.95 6.90 -4.72
C GLN A 126 5.46 7.15 -4.45
N MET A 127 4.63 6.11 -4.50
CA MET A 127 3.20 6.19 -4.17
C MET A 127 2.98 6.64 -2.73
N GLY A 128 3.73 6.09 -1.76
CA GLY A 128 3.59 6.51 -0.36
C GLY A 128 3.91 8.00 -0.13
N ARG A 129 4.90 8.53 -0.85
CA ARG A 129 5.28 9.96 -0.78
C ARG A 129 4.26 10.90 -1.41
N SER A 130 3.53 10.46 -2.43
CA SER A 130 2.59 11.30 -3.17
C SER A 130 1.14 11.14 -2.71
N LEU A 131 0.70 9.91 -2.44
CA LEU A 131 -0.68 9.60 -2.09
C LEU A 131 -1.04 10.08 -0.69
N LEU A 132 -0.15 9.93 0.30
CA LEU A 132 -0.46 10.31 1.69
C LEU A 132 -0.71 11.82 1.84
N PRO A 133 0.18 12.72 1.38
CA PRO A 133 -0.09 14.16 1.41
C PRO A 133 -1.38 14.54 0.66
N SER A 134 -1.62 13.91 -0.50
CA SER A 134 -2.84 14.16 -1.29
C SER A 134 -4.11 13.75 -0.55
N ARG A 135 -4.11 12.58 0.11
CA ARG A 135 -5.20 12.12 0.97
C ARG A 135 -5.42 13.09 2.13
N THR A 136 -4.35 13.46 2.84
CA THR A 136 -4.44 14.39 3.97
C THR A 136 -4.98 15.76 3.54
N PHE A 137 -4.59 16.24 2.35
CA PHE A 137 -5.07 17.50 1.80
C PHE A 137 -6.58 17.46 1.52
N LEU A 138 -7.08 16.39 0.88
CA LEU A 138 -8.52 16.21 0.66
C LEU A 138 -9.29 16.09 1.98
N GLN A 139 -8.75 15.35 2.96
CA GLN A 139 -9.37 15.23 4.29
C GLN A 139 -9.42 16.58 5.01
N ALA A 140 -8.35 17.36 4.93
CA ALA A 140 -8.31 18.71 5.50
C ALA A 140 -9.35 19.61 4.84
N LEU A 141 -9.45 19.62 3.50
CA LEU A 141 -10.49 20.38 2.79
C LEU A 141 -11.91 19.98 3.24
N ASN A 142 -12.20 18.69 3.35
CA ASN A 142 -13.49 18.20 3.83
C ASN A 142 -13.80 18.68 5.26
N LEU A 143 -12.80 18.66 6.14
CA LEU A 143 -12.93 19.23 7.50
C LEU A 143 -13.18 20.75 7.44
N GLY A 144 -12.50 21.48 6.56
CA GLY A 144 -12.74 22.90 6.34
C GLY A 144 -14.19 23.19 5.92
N ILE A 145 -14.74 22.39 5.02
CA ILE A 145 -16.16 22.48 4.61
C ILE A 145 -17.08 22.24 5.81
N GLU A 146 -16.82 21.22 6.62
CA GLU A 146 -17.62 20.90 7.81
C GLU A 146 -17.59 22.05 8.83
N VAL A 147 -16.41 22.62 9.10
CA VAL A 147 -16.26 23.79 9.98
C VAL A 147 -17.03 24.99 9.43
N ILE A 148 -16.90 25.29 8.13
CA ILE A 148 -17.63 26.41 7.51
C ILE A 148 -19.15 26.20 7.61
N ASN A 149 -19.64 25.00 7.27
CA ASN A 149 -21.07 24.68 7.34
C ASN A 149 -21.62 24.77 8.77
N THR A 150 -20.86 24.32 9.78
CA THR A 150 -21.27 24.46 11.19
C THR A 150 -21.32 25.92 11.63
N THR A 151 -20.42 26.78 11.12
CA THR A 151 -20.46 28.23 11.39
C THR A 151 -21.57 28.98 10.64
N ASP A 152 -22.16 28.40 9.60
CA ASP A 152 -23.29 29.03 8.90
C ASP A 152 -24.58 28.99 9.72
N HIS A 153 -24.75 27.96 10.56
CA HIS A 153 -25.92 27.75 11.42
C HIS A 153 -25.84 28.40 12.81
N LEU A 154 -25.10 29.49 12.95
CA LEU A 154 -24.93 30.15 14.25
C LEU A 154 -26.20 30.83 14.74
N HIS A 155 -26.63 30.45 15.95
CA HIS A 155 -27.73 31.10 16.65
C HIS A 155 -27.24 32.31 17.45
N PHE A 156 -27.80 33.49 17.18
CA PHE A 156 -27.56 34.67 17.98
C PHE A 156 -28.27 34.58 19.34
N SER A 157 -27.59 35.01 20.40
CA SER A 157 -28.19 35.11 21.73
C SER A 157 -29.30 36.16 21.76
N LYS A 158 -30.22 36.05 22.73
CA LYS A 158 -31.28 37.06 22.95
C LYS A 158 -30.66 38.42 23.28
N GLU A 159 -29.51 38.43 23.94
CA GLU A 159 -28.71 39.61 24.28
C GLU A 159 -28.19 40.28 23.02
N CYS A 160 -27.61 39.51 22.09
CA CYS A 160 -27.18 40.00 20.78
C CYS A 160 -28.35 40.58 19.98
N GLY A 161 -29.48 39.86 19.93
CA GLY A 161 -30.69 40.35 19.25
C GLY A 161 -31.16 41.70 19.80
N ARG A 162 -31.18 41.87 21.12
CA ARG A 162 -31.49 43.16 21.77
C ARG A 162 -30.46 44.24 21.45
N ALA A 163 -29.17 43.92 21.43
CA ALA A 163 -28.11 44.86 21.13
C ALA A 163 -28.17 45.35 19.67
N LEU A 164 -28.41 44.44 18.71
CA LEU A 164 -28.60 44.77 17.31
C LEU A 164 -29.85 45.63 17.08
N LEU A 165 -30.97 45.28 17.71
CA LEU A 165 -32.19 46.08 17.64
C LEU A 165 -31.98 47.49 18.19
N ARG A 166 -31.27 47.63 19.32
CA ARG A 166 -30.93 48.95 19.88
C ARG A 166 -30.03 49.75 18.97
N MET A 167 -29.02 49.11 18.38
CA MET A 167 -28.09 49.77 17.46
C MET A 167 -28.77 50.25 16.18
N GLN A 168 -29.74 49.47 15.67
CA GLN A 168 -30.32 49.70 14.34
C GLN A 168 -31.64 50.48 14.37
N TYR A 169 -32.50 50.25 15.38
CA TYR A 169 -33.87 50.78 15.38
C TYR A 169 -34.18 51.82 16.47
N CYS A 170 -33.43 51.87 17.58
CA CYS A 170 -33.68 52.90 18.60
C CYS A 170 -33.57 54.35 18.09
N PRO A 171 -32.66 54.71 17.17
CA PRO A 171 -32.62 56.06 16.60
C PRO A 171 -33.95 56.44 15.92
N HIS A 172 -34.59 55.51 15.21
CA HIS A 172 -35.90 55.74 14.60
C HIS A 172 -36.97 56.04 15.65
N CYS A 173 -37.01 55.29 16.76
CA CYS A 173 -37.94 55.55 17.87
C CYS A 173 -37.70 56.88 18.57
N GLN A 174 -36.48 57.41 18.51
CA GLN A 174 -36.08 58.70 19.08
C GLN A 174 -36.24 59.87 18.10
N GLY A 175 -36.79 59.64 16.91
CA GLY A 175 -36.94 60.68 15.87
C GLY A 175 -35.66 60.97 15.08
N LEU A 176 -34.60 60.18 15.27
CA LEU A 176 -33.31 60.28 14.61
C LEU A 176 -33.19 59.25 13.46
N ALA A 177 -34.18 59.23 12.56
CA ALA A 177 -34.31 58.17 11.55
C ALA A 177 -33.21 58.16 10.46
N VAL A 178 -32.43 59.24 10.33
CA VAL A 178 -31.42 59.41 9.28
C VAL A 178 -29.99 59.15 9.80
N THR A 179 -29.80 59.05 11.12
CA THR A 179 -28.47 58.87 11.71
C THR A 179 -28.02 57.42 11.69
N LYS A 180 -26.83 57.17 11.15
CA LYS A 180 -26.18 55.85 11.20
C LYS A 180 -25.48 55.65 12.55
N PRO A 181 -25.39 54.39 13.05
CA PRO A 181 -24.61 54.10 14.25
C PRO A 181 -23.13 54.42 14.04
N CYS A 182 -22.47 54.91 15.09
CA CYS A 182 -21.03 55.15 15.08
C CYS A 182 -20.28 53.85 14.75
N MET A 183 -19.17 53.95 14.00
CA MET A 183 -18.34 52.78 13.63
C MET A 183 -17.93 51.97 14.87
N GLY A 184 -17.43 52.62 15.93
CA GLY A 184 -17.02 51.95 17.15
C GLY A 184 -18.17 51.25 17.89
N TYR A 185 -19.36 51.85 17.90
CA TYR A 185 -20.54 51.22 18.50
C TYR A 185 -20.99 49.99 17.69
N CYS A 186 -21.02 50.12 16.36
CA CYS A 186 -21.31 49.02 15.45
C CYS A 186 -20.36 47.83 15.66
N LEU A 187 -19.06 48.10 15.65
CA LEU A 187 -18.04 47.08 15.85
C LEU A 187 -18.16 46.39 17.22
N ASN A 188 -18.46 47.12 18.28
CA ASN A 188 -18.61 46.53 19.62
C ASN A 188 -19.84 45.60 19.70
N VAL A 189 -20.98 46.02 19.13
CA VAL A 189 -22.19 45.18 19.09
C VAL A 189 -21.93 43.91 18.26
N VAL A 190 -21.35 44.05 17.06
CA VAL A 190 -21.05 42.91 16.18
C VAL A 190 -20.03 41.95 16.81
N ARG A 191 -18.98 42.46 17.46
CA ARG A 191 -17.99 41.64 18.18
C ARG A 191 -18.64 40.82 19.29
N GLY A 192 -19.54 41.43 20.07
CA GLY A 192 -20.29 40.71 21.10
C GLY A 192 -21.19 39.61 20.51
N CYS A 193 -21.83 39.89 19.37
CA CYS A 193 -22.67 38.93 18.66
C CYS A 193 -21.89 37.76 18.03
N LEU A 194 -20.65 37.99 17.60
CA LEU A 194 -19.81 37.01 16.90
C LEU A 194 -18.67 36.47 17.78
N ALA A 195 -18.73 36.66 19.10
CA ALA A 195 -17.67 36.27 20.02
C ALA A 195 -17.25 34.80 19.87
N HIS A 196 -18.23 33.89 19.78
CA HIS A 196 -17.97 32.45 19.59
C HIS A 196 -17.30 32.11 18.25
N VAL A 197 -17.54 32.90 17.19
CA VAL A 197 -16.87 32.72 15.89
C VAL A 197 -15.46 33.28 15.92
N ALA A 198 -15.28 34.38 16.65
CA ALA A 198 -13.99 35.03 16.80
C ALA A 198 -12.98 34.12 17.51
N GLU A 199 -13.44 33.21 18.38
CA GLU A 199 -12.60 32.17 19.01
C GLU A 199 -12.02 31.18 17.99
N LEU A 200 -12.72 30.90 16.88
CA LEU A 200 -12.23 30.02 15.82
C LEU A 200 -11.15 30.68 14.96
N ASN A 201 -11.13 32.02 14.91
CA ASN A 201 -10.24 32.78 14.03
C ASN A 201 -8.75 32.39 14.13
N PRO A 202 -8.10 32.32 15.32
CA PRO A 202 -6.70 31.90 15.40
C PRO A 202 -6.47 30.47 14.89
N HIS A 203 -7.38 29.54 15.18
CA HIS A 203 -7.28 28.16 14.70
C HIS A 203 -7.46 28.07 13.18
N TRP A 204 -8.38 28.84 12.63
CA TRP A 204 -8.60 28.93 11.18
C TRP A 204 -7.35 29.44 10.44
N HIS A 205 -6.68 30.46 10.97
CA HIS A 205 -5.43 30.97 10.37
C HIS A 205 -4.31 29.92 10.38
N VAL A 206 -4.19 29.15 11.46
CA VAL A 206 -3.21 28.04 11.53
C VAL A 206 -3.58 26.95 10.53
N TYR A 207 -4.86 26.58 10.44
CA TYR A 207 -5.35 25.59 9.49
C TYR A 207 -5.07 25.97 8.03
N ILE A 208 -5.35 27.22 7.63
CA ILE A 208 -5.05 27.70 6.27
C ILE A 208 -3.56 27.63 5.96
N ARG A 209 -2.70 28.07 6.90
CA ARG A 209 -1.25 27.96 6.74
C ARG A 209 -0.79 26.52 6.60
N SER A 210 -1.29 25.61 7.44
CA SER A 210 -0.99 24.18 7.33
C SER A 210 -1.43 23.58 6.00
N LEU A 211 -2.57 24.02 5.46
CA LEU A 211 -3.03 23.62 4.13
C LEU A 211 -2.13 24.12 3.01
N GLU A 212 -1.66 25.36 3.09
CA GLU A 212 -0.70 25.93 2.13
C GLU A 212 0.62 25.16 2.16
N GLU A 213 1.19 24.92 3.34
CA GLU A 213 2.40 24.12 3.53
C GLU A 213 2.24 22.69 2.97
N LEU A 214 1.07 22.08 3.17
CA LEU A 214 0.76 20.76 2.62
C LEU A 214 0.64 20.79 1.09
N SER A 215 0.00 21.83 0.54
CA SER A 215 -0.13 22.02 -0.91
C SER A 215 1.23 22.19 -1.58
N ASP A 216 2.15 22.91 -0.95
CA ASP A 216 3.52 23.06 -1.43
C ASP A 216 4.29 21.74 -1.33
N ALA A 217 4.11 20.98 -0.24
CA ALA A 217 4.73 19.66 -0.09
C ALA A 217 4.25 18.64 -1.13
N MET A 218 3.01 18.78 -1.63
CA MET A 218 2.47 17.98 -2.73
C MET A 218 3.15 18.29 -4.08
N ARG A 219 3.74 19.48 -4.25
CA ARG A 219 4.44 19.91 -5.46
C ARG A 219 5.93 19.59 -5.33
N GLY A 220 6.33 18.39 -5.74
CA GLY A 220 7.71 17.94 -5.67
C GLY A 220 8.11 17.02 -6.82
N THR A 221 9.35 16.52 -6.81
CA THR A 221 9.88 15.61 -7.86
C THR A 221 9.13 14.29 -7.98
N TYR A 222 8.28 13.97 -7.02
CA TYR A 222 7.38 12.81 -7.01
C TYR A 222 5.99 13.27 -6.60
N ASP A 223 5.47 14.32 -7.23
CA ASP A 223 4.06 14.66 -7.10
C ASP A 223 3.16 13.53 -7.60
N ILE A 224 1.88 13.58 -7.23
CA ILE A 224 0.93 12.52 -7.52
C ILE A 224 0.68 12.32 -9.02
N GLU A 225 0.70 13.40 -9.79
CA GLU A 225 0.56 13.35 -11.25
C GLU A 225 1.73 12.60 -11.87
N HIS A 226 2.96 12.99 -11.52
CA HIS A 226 4.17 12.33 -11.99
C HIS A 226 4.20 10.85 -11.63
N VAL A 227 3.90 10.49 -10.37
CA VAL A 227 3.94 9.09 -9.92
C VAL A 227 2.88 8.24 -10.62
N LEU A 228 1.64 8.71 -10.73
CA LEU A 228 0.56 7.93 -11.34
C LEU A 228 0.73 7.83 -12.86
N LEU A 229 0.99 8.95 -13.55
CA LEU A 229 1.10 8.94 -15.01
C LEU A 229 2.32 8.16 -15.49
N ASN A 230 3.42 8.09 -14.71
CA ASN A 230 4.60 7.30 -15.05
C ASN A 230 4.59 5.86 -14.50
N PHE A 231 3.52 5.43 -13.84
CA PHE A 231 3.43 4.08 -13.29
C PHE A 231 3.65 2.99 -14.35
N HIS A 232 3.06 3.17 -15.54
CA HIS A 232 3.22 2.24 -16.67
C HIS A 232 4.70 2.04 -17.06
N LEU A 233 5.55 3.07 -16.95
CA LEU A 233 6.99 2.94 -17.23
C LEU A 233 7.68 2.03 -16.20
N LEU A 234 7.32 2.14 -14.92
CA LEU A 234 7.83 1.26 -13.87
C LEU A 234 7.36 -0.19 -14.07
N VAL A 235 6.13 -0.39 -14.54
CA VAL A 235 5.62 -1.72 -14.91
C VAL A 235 6.44 -2.28 -16.08
N ASN A 236 6.69 -1.49 -17.12
CA ASN A 236 7.52 -1.90 -18.25
C ASN A 236 8.96 -2.28 -17.81
N ASP A 237 9.58 -1.45 -16.97
CA ASP A 237 10.90 -1.74 -16.39
C ASP A 237 10.90 -3.05 -15.58
N ALA A 238 9.82 -3.30 -14.82
CA ALA A 238 9.68 -4.53 -14.02
C ALA A 238 9.59 -5.76 -14.92
N VAL A 239 8.73 -5.72 -15.93
CA VAL A 239 8.57 -6.82 -16.90
C VAL A 239 9.88 -7.05 -17.65
N MET A 240 10.56 -5.99 -18.11
CA MET A 240 11.85 -6.08 -18.79
C MET A 240 12.92 -6.70 -17.89
N GLN A 241 13.00 -6.26 -16.62
CA GLN A 241 13.96 -6.80 -15.66
C GLN A 241 13.73 -8.29 -15.39
N ALA A 242 12.49 -8.72 -15.26
CA ALA A 242 12.15 -10.13 -15.09
C ALA A 242 12.51 -10.93 -16.35
N HIS A 243 12.19 -10.42 -17.54
CA HIS A 243 12.51 -11.07 -18.81
C HIS A 243 14.03 -11.25 -19.01
N LEU A 244 14.83 -10.22 -18.72
CA LEU A 244 16.30 -10.27 -18.80
C LEU A 244 16.91 -11.32 -17.85
N ASN A 245 16.29 -11.55 -16.69
CA ASN A 245 16.73 -12.55 -15.72
C ASN A 245 16.03 -13.91 -15.90
N GLY A 246 15.33 -14.13 -17.01
CA GLY A 246 14.42 -15.27 -17.20
C GLY A 246 15.05 -16.63 -16.91
N GLN A 247 16.28 -16.90 -17.38
CA GLN A 247 16.97 -18.18 -17.14
C GLN A 247 17.17 -18.46 -15.64
N LYS A 248 17.72 -17.47 -14.92
CA LYS A 248 17.92 -17.55 -13.47
C LYS A 248 16.60 -17.72 -12.72
N LEU A 249 15.55 -17.03 -13.17
CA LEU A 249 14.22 -17.13 -12.58
C LEU A 249 13.61 -18.51 -12.79
N SER A 250 13.76 -19.11 -13.97
CA SER A 250 13.29 -20.48 -14.25
C SER A 250 13.95 -21.52 -13.34
N GLU A 251 15.25 -21.39 -13.07
CA GLU A 251 15.96 -22.27 -12.12
C GLU A 251 15.43 -22.10 -10.69
N GLN A 252 15.31 -20.86 -10.23
CA GLN A 252 14.82 -20.53 -8.88
C GLN A 252 13.36 -20.98 -8.68
N VAL A 253 12.51 -20.81 -9.69
CA VAL A 253 11.14 -21.30 -9.70
C VAL A 253 11.09 -22.83 -9.74
N SER A 254 11.96 -23.49 -10.48
CA SER A 254 12.03 -24.96 -10.49
C SER A 254 12.41 -25.52 -9.12
N ILE A 255 13.31 -24.84 -8.41
CA ILE A 255 13.69 -25.20 -7.03
C ILE A 255 12.50 -24.95 -6.08
N HIS A 256 11.86 -23.79 -6.19
CA HIS A 256 10.75 -23.41 -5.32
C HIS A 256 9.51 -24.30 -5.52
N SER A 257 9.16 -24.65 -6.75
CA SER A 257 8.02 -25.54 -7.07
C SER A 257 8.26 -27.00 -6.71
N LYS A 258 9.51 -27.47 -6.69
CA LYS A 258 9.88 -28.83 -6.24
C LYS A 258 10.02 -28.94 -4.72
N PHE A 259 10.13 -27.82 -4.01
CA PHE A 259 10.28 -27.80 -2.54
C PHE A 259 9.03 -28.34 -1.82
N PRO A 260 7.79 -27.95 -2.19
CA PRO A 260 6.56 -28.55 -1.67
C PRO A 260 6.46 -30.06 -1.96
N ALA A 261 6.90 -30.54 -3.12
CA ALA A 261 6.89 -31.97 -3.46
C ALA A 261 7.85 -32.82 -2.59
N PHE A 262 8.89 -32.20 -2.00
CA PHE A 262 9.68 -32.81 -0.93
C PHE A 262 8.96 -32.79 0.42
N LEU A 263 8.07 -31.82 0.62
CA LEU A 263 7.29 -31.60 1.84
C LEU A 263 5.90 -32.25 1.85
N GLU A 264 5.49 -33.01 0.82
CA GLU A 264 4.21 -33.74 0.83
C GLU A 264 4.34 -35.20 1.32
N SER A 265 5.56 -35.69 1.58
CA SER A 265 5.79 -37.02 2.15
C SER A 265 5.73 -37.01 3.69
N TRP A 266 4.69 -36.40 4.27
CA TRP A 266 4.50 -36.28 5.71
C TRP A 266 3.27 -37.07 6.15
N HIS A 267 3.48 -38.13 6.91
CA HIS A 267 2.40 -38.82 7.62
C HIS A 267 2.42 -38.40 9.09
N CYS A 268 1.41 -37.63 9.51
CA CYS A 268 1.12 -37.39 10.92
C CYS A 268 0.19 -38.50 11.41
N MET A 269 0.69 -39.41 12.26
CA MET A 269 -0.13 -40.44 12.93
C MET A 269 -0.15 -40.17 14.44
N GLY A 270 -1.35 -40.21 15.03
CA GLY A 270 -1.60 -39.85 16.42
C GLY A 270 -1.19 -40.93 17.44
N GLN A 271 -0.49 -40.43 18.47
CA GLN A 271 -0.43 -40.83 19.88
C GLN A 271 0.06 -42.23 20.36
N TYR A 272 0.98 -42.12 21.33
CA TYR A 272 1.55 -43.05 22.33
C TYR A 272 2.75 -43.93 21.94
N GLY A 273 3.92 -43.59 22.50
CA GLY A 273 5.06 -44.50 22.68
C GLY A 273 6.42 -43.86 22.39
N THR A 274 7.23 -43.62 23.41
CA THR A 274 8.66 -43.34 23.27
C THR A 274 9.38 -44.65 22.95
N PHE A 275 9.97 -44.76 21.76
CA PHE A 275 10.94 -45.81 21.43
C PHE A 275 12.04 -45.27 20.52
N MET A 276 13.29 -45.58 20.88
CA MET A 276 14.46 -45.37 20.04
C MET A 276 14.78 -46.72 19.39
N GLN A 277 14.71 -46.81 18.06
CA GLN A 277 15.01 -48.05 17.33
C GLN A 277 15.92 -47.75 16.14
N ILE A 278 17.04 -48.47 16.04
CA ILE A 278 17.92 -48.46 14.88
C ILE A 278 17.41 -49.54 13.91
N ARG A 279 17.08 -49.16 12.67
CA ARG A 279 16.80 -50.11 11.59
C ARG A 279 17.49 -49.66 10.31
N ASN A 280 18.35 -50.53 9.77
CA ASN A 280 19.02 -50.43 8.47
C ASN A 280 19.80 -49.11 8.19
N GLY A 281 20.63 -48.66 9.13
CA GLY A 281 21.71 -47.70 8.83
C GLY A 281 21.33 -46.23 8.70
N THR A 282 20.09 -45.83 9.00
CA THR A 282 19.66 -44.42 8.99
C THR A 282 19.60 -43.86 10.41
N LEU A 283 20.24 -42.70 10.64
CA LEU A 283 20.21 -42.01 11.93
C LEU A 283 19.03 -41.01 11.96
N PHE A 284 18.10 -41.19 12.89
CA PHE A 284 16.97 -40.28 13.09
C PHE A 284 17.26 -39.33 14.25
N ARG A 285 17.19 -38.01 14.02
CA ARG A 285 17.30 -36.99 15.08
C ARG A 285 15.94 -36.33 15.30
N TRP A 286 15.53 -36.27 16.56
CA TRP A 286 14.28 -35.65 17.01
C TRP A 286 14.50 -34.17 17.30
N MET A 287 13.59 -33.30 16.82
CA MET A 287 13.45 -31.93 17.30
C MET A 287 12.11 -31.81 18.04
N VAL A 288 12.16 -31.37 19.29
CA VAL A 288 10.98 -31.08 20.11
C VAL A 288 10.58 -29.64 19.82
N LEU A 289 9.39 -29.44 19.24
CA LEU A 289 8.74 -28.14 19.08
C LEU A 289 7.41 -28.20 19.86
N ASP A 290 7.50 -27.89 21.15
CA ASP A 290 6.42 -27.79 22.13
C ASP A 290 5.54 -29.03 22.40
N ALA A 291 5.03 -29.11 23.63
CA ALA A 291 4.59 -30.32 24.33
C ALA A 291 3.32 -31.04 23.80
N SER A 292 2.88 -30.80 22.56
CA SER A 292 1.64 -31.40 22.04
C SER A 292 1.75 -32.02 20.63
N TYR A 293 2.84 -31.81 19.88
CA TYR A 293 2.96 -32.32 18.51
C TYR A 293 4.40 -32.76 18.20
N PHE A 294 4.61 -34.04 17.86
CA PHE A 294 5.89 -34.55 17.36
C PHE A 294 5.84 -34.62 15.82
N CYS A 295 6.69 -33.84 15.14
CA CYS A 295 6.91 -33.95 13.69
C CYS A 295 8.20 -34.75 13.41
N TRP A 296 8.12 -35.74 12.50
CA TRP A 296 9.27 -36.47 11.97
C TRP A 296 9.73 -35.87 10.64
N MET A 297 11.04 -35.81 10.39
CA MET A 297 11.61 -35.57 9.07
C MET A 297 12.21 -36.86 8.50
N ASN A 298 11.70 -37.31 7.36
CA ASN A 298 12.33 -38.34 6.54
C ASN A 298 13.11 -37.64 5.41
N PHE A 299 14.41 -37.44 5.60
CA PHE A 299 15.24 -37.04 4.46
C PHE A 299 15.49 -38.26 3.57
N ASN A 300 14.86 -38.28 2.39
CA ASN A 300 15.20 -39.27 1.38
C ASN A 300 16.53 -38.86 0.72
N TRP A 301 17.65 -39.26 1.35
CA TRP A 301 19.01 -38.89 0.94
C TRP A 301 19.31 -39.22 -0.53
N LYS A 302 18.66 -40.27 -1.06
CA LYS A 302 18.79 -40.71 -2.46
C LYS A 302 18.25 -39.66 -3.44
N LYS A 303 17.10 -39.04 -3.14
CA LYS A 303 16.52 -37.96 -3.95
C LYS A 303 17.33 -36.66 -3.87
N ILE A 304 17.91 -36.35 -2.71
CA ILE A 304 18.77 -35.17 -2.52
C ILE A 304 20.09 -35.35 -3.28
N ILE A 305 20.69 -36.55 -3.20
CA ILE A 305 21.91 -36.88 -3.95
C ILE A 305 21.64 -36.90 -5.46
N ASP A 306 20.52 -37.45 -5.92
CA ASP A 306 20.15 -37.43 -7.35
C ASP A 306 19.86 -36.00 -7.86
N PHE A 307 19.30 -35.13 -7.02
CA PHE A 307 19.05 -33.72 -7.33
C PHE A 307 20.33 -32.90 -7.40
N LEU A 308 21.28 -33.11 -6.47
CA LEU A 308 22.58 -32.45 -6.49
C LEU A 308 23.45 -32.98 -7.64
N SER A 309 23.44 -34.30 -7.89
CA SER A 309 24.19 -34.95 -8.97
C SER A 309 23.75 -34.50 -10.37
N LYS A 310 22.45 -34.23 -10.58
CA LYS A 310 21.94 -33.73 -11.87
C LYS A 310 22.19 -32.25 -12.14
N ASN A 311 22.55 -31.46 -11.12
CA ASN A 311 22.71 -30.00 -11.24
C ASN A 311 24.16 -29.50 -11.10
N THR A 312 25.13 -30.38 -10.85
CA THR A 312 26.56 -30.02 -10.81
C THR A 312 27.38 -30.93 -11.72
N GLU A 313 27.85 -30.41 -12.85
CA GLU A 313 28.64 -31.15 -13.86
C GLU A 313 30.14 -31.29 -13.50
N VAL A 314 30.49 -31.29 -12.21
CA VAL A 314 31.88 -31.47 -11.76
C VAL A 314 31.90 -32.50 -10.63
N GLY A 315 32.66 -33.58 -10.82
CA GLY A 315 32.80 -34.67 -9.85
C GLY A 315 33.17 -34.16 -8.46
N CYS A 316 32.31 -34.40 -7.48
CA CYS A 316 32.45 -33.84 -6.13
C CYS A 316 33.11 -34.84 -5.17
N HIS A 317 34.27 -34.43 -4.63
CA HIS A 317 34.55 -34.64 -3.20
C HIS A 317 33.42 -33.97 -2.41
N PHE A 318 32.67 -34.71 -1.61
CA PHE A 318 31.54 -34.19 -0.84
C PHE A 318 32.02 -33.29 0.32
N LEU A 319 31.58 -32.03 0.34
CA LEU A 319 31.56 -31.19 1.54
C LEU A 319 30.11 -31.15 2.05
N LEU A 320 29.87 -31.73 3.22
CA LEU A 320 28.60 -31.59 3.92
C LEU A 320 28.60 -30.23 4.64
N GLN A 321 27.70 -29.35 4.20
CA GLN A 321 27.50 -28.04 4.81
C GLN A 321 26.24 -28.11 5.69
N GLU A 322 26.42 -28.26 7.00
CA GLU A 322 25.31 -28.17 7.94
C GLU A 322 25.08 -26.70 8.31
N ILE A 323 23.83 -26.26 8.16
CA ILE A 323 23.36 -24.93 8.51
C ILE A 323 22.51 -25.08 9.78
N PHE A 324 23.04 -24.67 10.93
CA PHE A 324 22.31 -24.75 12.20
C PHE A 324 21.52 -23.47 12.46
N PRO A 325 20.21 -23.55 12.78
CA PRO A 325 19.48 -22.42 13.34
C PRO A 325 19.91 -22.22 14.80
N THR A 326 20.47 -21.06 15.14
CA THR A 326 20.74 -20.69 16.54
C THR A 326 19.62 -19.82 17.08
N GLN A 327 19.14 -20.10 18.30
CA GLN A 327 18.18 -19.25 18.99
C GLN A 327 18.81 -17.88 19.29
N GLY A 328 18.51 -16.89 18.46
CA GLY A 328 18.80 -15.48 18.73
C GLY A 328 17.64 -14.81 19.43
N LEU A 329 17.92 -13.84 20.31
CA LEU A 329 16.95 -13.17 21.19
C LEU A 329 15.88 -12.28 20.49
N LYS A 330 15.67 -12.38 19.18
CA LYS A 330 14.62 -11.64 18.46
C LYS A 330 13.87 -12.52 17.44
N PRO A 331 12.53 -12.57 17.49
CA PRO A 331 11.74 -13.37 16.56
C PRO A 331 11.62 -12.62 15.22
N GLY A 332 12.09 -13.22 14.12
CA GLY A 332 11.81 -12.73 12.76
C GLY A 332 12.91 -12.88 11.71
N LEU A 333 14.14 -13.21 12.08
CA LEU A 333 15.24 -13.46 11.12
C LEU A 333 16.00 -14.72 11.50
N PRO A 334 16.15 -15.72 10.60
CA PRO A 334 16.90 -16.92 10.92
C PRO A 334 18.40 -16.62 10.91
N HIS A 335 19.05 -16.78 12.06
CA HIS A 335 20.51 -16.77 12.18
C HIS A 335 21.05 -18.17 11.98
N PHE A 336 22.01 -18.30 11.06
CA PHE A 336 22.60 -19.57 10.70
C PHE A 336 24.10 -19.61 10.98
N ARG A 337 24.56 -20.68 11.62
CA ARG A 337 26.00 -20.97 11.81
C ARG A 337 26.43 -22.06 10.84
N GLN A 338 27.49 -21.81 10.07
CA GLN A 338 28.08 -22.80 9.17
C GLN A 338 29.16 -23.60 9.88
N THR A 339 29.08 -24.93 9.80
CA THR A 339 30.17 -25.81 10.20
C THR A 339 30.50 -26.74 9.03
N LEU A 340 31.76 -26.72 8.59
CA LEU A 340 32.26 -27.54 7.49
C LEU A 340 32.96 -28.78 8.05
N TYR A 341 32.49 -29.97 7.68
CA TYR A 341 33.20 -31.22 7.98
C TYR A 341 33.83 -31.77 6.71
N ARG A 342 35.10 -32.17 6.82
CA ARG A 342 35.86 -32.84 5.77
C ARG A 342 35.83 -34.34 6.07
N LEU A 343 35.08 -35.11 5.29
CA LEU A 343 35.07 -36.56 5.41
C LEU A 343 36.23 -37.14 4.60
N SER A 344 37.23 -37.70 5.30
CA SER A 344 38.21 -38.62 4.71
C SER A 344 37.68 -40.04 4.81
N HIS A 345 37.88 -40.78 3.72
CA HIS A 345 37.31 -42.09 3.35
C HIS A 345 37.01 -43.12 4.44
#